data_AF-A0A7C2J6M2-F1
#
_entry.id   AF-A0A7C2J6M2-F1
#
_cell.length_a   1.000
_cell.length_b   1.000
_cell.length_c   1.000
_cell.angle_alpha   90.00
_cell.angle_beta   90.00
_cell.angle_gamma   90.00
#
_symmetry.space_group_name_H-M   'P 1'
#
loop_
_entity.id
_entity.type
_entity.pdbx_description
1 polymer ?
#
loop_
_entity_poly.entity_id
_entity_poly.type
_entity_poly.pdbx_seq_one_letter_code
_entity_poly.pdbx_strand_id
1 'polypeptide(L)'
;MFADRRWLRPLWVISLLFFAVVCAPVFGAQEPSPQTPQAHFHHLHLNTLDTKAAIDFYTSKFDCEKAKFAGIADAVWAQKSWLLFTRVGKPPAWELTSAIWHFGWGAEDMKATYAKHQAMGTKFFTPLTDISDIGGNAGAKDLFYYAYVQSPDNALIEINTASHHRFGHLHLFSADPVAAGEWYAKYLGAKRRSTRPPSREPRFYRGFQIGPSMSLTSDNVNIIIYPVEYAKKAYADHWKGKTEIESTRGRVVDHVGFSFDNLEEALERMRKDGVKVTDEIRTIANGKVKFAFIEGPDKIRIELIEGHASKE
;
A
#
# COMPACT_ATOMS: atom_id res chain seq x y z
N MET A 1 -40.73 44.91 54.70
CA MET A 1 -40.48 43.50 54.35
C MET A 1 -41.74 43.00 53.65
N PHE A 2 -41.59 42.60 52.37
CA PHE A 2 -42.57 42.04 51.43
C PHE A 2 -43.87 42.83 51.15
N ALA A 3 -43.84 43.62 50.07
CA ALA A 3 -45.02 44.25 49.49
C ALA A 3 -45.21 43.79 48.04
N ASP A 4 -46.24 42.97 47.88
CA ASP A 4 -47.02 42.74 46.66
C ASP A 4 -47.56 44.07 46.11
N ARG A 5 -47.36 44.36 44.83
CA ARG A 5 -48.08 45.44 44.11
C ARG A 5 -48.26 45.09 42.64
N ARG A 6 -49.45 44.58 42.33
CA ARG A 6 -50.10 44.74 41.01
C ARG A 6 -50.52 46.20 40.84
N TRP A 7 -50.24 46.78 39.68
CA TRP A 7 -51.04 47.88 39.11
C TRP A 7 -51.14 47.73 37.59
N LEU A 8 -52.36 47.95 37.10
CA LEU A 8 -52.80 47.83 35.71
C LEU A 8 -52.52 49.12 34.91
N ARG A 9 -52.01 48.95 33.68
CA ARG A 9 -52.30 49.63 32.38
C ARG A 9 -52.14 51.18 32.31
N PRO A 10 -51.55 51.75 31.22
CA PRO A 10 -52.24 51.81 29.92
C PRO A 10 -51.34 51.75 28.65
N LEU A 11 -52.07 51.65 27.53
CA LEU A 11 -51.63 51.59 26.13
C LEU A 11 -50.81 52.81 25.68
N TRP A 12 -49.77 52.56 24.86
CA TRP A 12 -49.32 53.48 23.82
C TRP A 12 -48.99 52.69 22.55
N VAL A 13 -49.73 53.01 21.49
CA VAL A 13 -49.46 52.60 20.11
C VAL A 13 -48.22 53.36 19.66
N ILE A 14 -47.17 52.65 19.25
CA ILE A 14 -46.06 53.23 18.49
C ILE A 14 -45.99 52.52 17.14
N SER A 15 -46.22 53.32 16.10
CA SER A 15 -46.21 52.95 14.70
C SER A 15 -44.91 52.27 14.28
N LEU A 16 -45.06 51.15 13.57
CA LEU A 16 -44.04 50.44 12.82
C LEU A 16 -43.46 51.33 11.72
N LEU A 17 -42.17 51.64 11.82
CA LEU A 17 -41.33 52.04 10.69
C LEU A 17 -40.49 50.81 10.31
N PHE A 18 -40.91 50.10 9.27
CA PHE A 18 -40.14 49.03 8.64
C PHE A 18 -38.92 49.64 7.92
N PHE A 19 -37.75 49.58 8.54
CA PHE A 19 -36.49 49.63 7.79
C PHE A 19 -36.21 48.21 7.29
N ALA A 20 -36.48 47.96 6.01
CA ALA A 20 -36.01 46.76 5.35
C ALA A 20 -34.48 46.83 5.21
N VAL A 21 -33.77 46.21 6.14
CA VAL A 21 -32.34 45.90 5.96
C VAL A 21 -32.26 44.80 4.91
N VAL A 22 -31.89 45.17 3.69
CA VAL A 22 -31.52 44.21 2.65
C VAL A 22 -30.16 43.63 3.03
N CYS A 23 -30.15 42.54 3.79
CA CYS A 23 -28.98 41.68 3.90
C CYS A 23 -28.78 41.01 2.55
N ALA A 24 -27.87 41.54 1.73
CA ALA A 24 -27.35 40.79 0.60
C ALA A 24 -26.69 39.51 1.14
N PRO A 25 -26.98 38.32 0.59
CA PRO A 25 -26.29 37.12 1.00
C PRO A 25 -24.82 37.28 0.62
N VAL A 26 -23.95 37.33 1.62
CA VAL A 26 -22.53 37.08 1.42
C VAL A 26 -22.44 35.61 1.04
N PHE A 27 -22.38 35.32 -0.25
CA PHE A 27 -21.96 34.02 -0.74
C PHE A 27 -20.50 33.86 -0.32
N GLY A 28 -20.27 33.25 0.84
CA GLY A 28 -18.96 32.76 1.22
C GLY A 28 -18.49 31.84 0.10
N ALA A 29 -17.33 32.11 -0.47
CA ALA A 29 -16.67 31.16 -1.34
C ALA A 29 -16.56 29.84 -0.56
N GLN A 30 -17.26 28.82 -1.02
CA GLN A 30 -17.16 27.49 -0.44
C GLN A 30 -15.71 27.05 -0.65
N GLU A 31 -14.95 26.88 0.45
CA GLU A 31 -13.61 26.33 0.34
C GLU A 31 -13.71 25.03 -0.47
N PRO A 32 -12.83 24.82 -1.47
CA PRO A 32 -12.84 23.58 -2.21
C PRO A 32 -12.77 22.45 -1.18
N SER A 33 -13.78 21.57 -1.23
CA SER A 33 -13.81 20.38 -0.39
C SER A 33 -12.44 19.70 -0.48
N PRO A 34 -11.80 19.35 0.64
CA PRO A 34 -10.45 18.80 0.61
C PRO A 34 -10.44 17.64 -0.38
N GLN A 35 -9.73 17.82 -1.50
CA GLN A 35 -9.58 16.72 -2.45
C GLN A 35 -8.85 15.63 -1.69
N THR A 36 -9.45 14.45 -1.59
CA THR A 36 -8.76 13.28 -1.04
C THR A 36 -7.43 13.15 -1.78
N PRO A 37 -6.28 13.18 -1.07
CA PRO A 37 -4.99 13.09 -1.72
C PRO A 37 -4.94 11.83 -2.59
N GLN A 38 -4.81 12.01 -3.90
CA GLN A 38 -4.68 10.90 -4.82
C GLN A 38 -3.20 10.60 -4.98
N ALA A 39 -2.72 9.59 -4.25
CA ALA A 39 -1.39 9.05 -4.47
C ALA A 39 -1.45 7.99 -5.57
N HIS A 40 -0.35 7.86 -6.31
CA HIS A 40 -0.20 6.85 -7.36
C HIS A 40 0.88 5.85 -6.97
N PHE A 41 0.67 4.58 -7.27
CA PHE A 41 1.70 3.58 -6.99
C PHE A 41 2.92 3.87 -7.87
N HIS A 42 4.07 4.10 -7.25
CA HIS A 42 5.27 4.50 -7.99
C HIS A 42 6.25 3.35 -8.14
N HIS A 43 6.64 2.73 -7.02
CA HIS A 43 7.69 1.72 -7.06
C HIS A 43 7.64 0.73 -5.89
N LEU A 44 8.29 -0.41 -6.07
CA LEU A 44 8.77 -1.26 -4.99
C LEU A 44 10.30 -1.15 -4.93
N HIS A 45 10.85 -0.96 -3.74
CA HIS A 45 12.30 -0.80 -3.59
C HIS A 45 12.91 -1.96 -2.82
N LEU A 46 14.00 -2.51 -3.36
CA LEU A 46 14.66 -3.69 -2.81
C LEU A 46 16.11 -3.39 -2.43
N ASN A 47 16.57 -4.04 -1.38
CA ASN A 47 17.99 -4.10 -1.04
C ASN A 47 18.59 -5.37 -1.64
N THR A 48 19.77 -5.24 -2.25
CA THR A 48 20.47 -6.35 -2.92
C THR A 48 21.97 -6.24 -2.76
N LEU A 49 22.67 -7.37 -2.77
CA LEU A 49 24.14 -7.39 -2.81
C LEU A 49 24.70 -6.99 -4.19
N ASP A 50 23.93 -7.24 -5.25
CA ASP A 50 24.34 -7.04 -6.64
C ASP A 50 23.14 -6.56 -7.47
N THR A 51 23.10 -5.26 -7.73
CA THR A 51 22.03 -4.62 -8.51
C THR A 51 21.95 -5.14 -9.93
N LYS A 52 23.09 -5.48 -10.56
CA LYS A 52 23.09 -6.00 -11.93
C LYS A 52 22.49 -7.40 -11.96
N ALA A 53 22.90 -8.27 -11.04
CA ALA A 53 22.37 -9.63 -10.93
C ALA A 53 20.86 -9.62 -10.60
N ALA A 54 20.41 -8.71 -9.74
CA ALA A 54 18.99 -8.53 -9.45
C ALA A 54 18.21 -8.12 -10.72
N ILE A 55 18.65 -7.07 -11.44
CA ILE A 55 18.00 -6.59 -12.67
C ILE A 55 17.96 -7.70 -13.73
N ASP A 56 19.07 -8.41 -13.95
CA ASP A 56 19.13 -9.54 -14.88
C ASP A 56 18.17 -10.68 -14.48
N PHE A 57 18.05 -10.95 -13.17
CA PHE A 57 17.08 -11.92 -12.66
C PHE A 57 15.65 -11.49 -12.98
N TYR A 58 15.20 -10.29 -12.57
CA TYR A 58 13.82 -9.89 -12.77
C TYR A 58 13.43 -9.89 -14.25
N THR A 59 14.27 -9.30 -15.10
CA THR A 59 13.99 -9.16 -16.55
C THR A 59 14.13 -10.45 -17.34
N SER A 60 14.76 -11.49 -16.78
CA SER A 60 14.78 -12.83 -17.40
C SER A 60 13.62 -13.72 -16.95
N LYS A 61 12.96 -13.40 -15.83
CA LYS A 61 11.95 -14.26 -15.19
C LYS A 61 10.53 -13.73 -15.31
N PHE A 62 10.34 -12.42 -15.38
CA PHE A 62 9.03 -11.79 -15.33
C PHE A 62 8.82 -10.85 -16.50
N ASP A 63 7.56 -10.56 -16.83
CA ASP A 63 7.21 -9.54 -17.80
C ASP A 63 7.56 -8.16 -17.23
N CYS A 64 8.78 -7.71 -17.52
CA CYS A 64 9.36 -6.43 -17.14
C CYS A 64 10.65 -6.22 -17.95
N GLU A 65 11.14 -4.98 -17.97
CA GLU A 65 12.29 -4.60 -18.81
C GLU A 65 13.32 -3.79 -18.03
N LYS A 66 14.56 -3.80 -18.53
CA LYS A 66 15.62 -2.95 -17.97
C LYS A 66 15.35 -1.51 -18.41
N ALA A 67 15.52 -0.57 -17.49
CA ALA A 67 15.37 0.85 -17.78
C ALA A 67 16.25 1.69 -16.86
N LYS A 68 16.25 3.01 -17.05
CA LYS A 68 17.03 3.95 -16.24
C LYS A 68 16.11 4.92 -15.50
N PHE A 69 16.00 4.75 -14.19
CA PHE A 69 15.27 5.68 -13.34
C PHE A 69 15.95 7.07 -13.31
N ALA A 70 15.16 8.12 -13.53
CA ALA A 70 15.62 9.51 -13.68
C ALA A 70 16.74 9.71 -14.74
N GLY A 71 16.86 8.77 -15.68
CA GLY A 71 17.91 8.73 -16.71
C GLY A 71 19.31 8.36 -16.17
N ILE A 72 19.43 7.95 -14.90
CA ILE A 72 20.74 7.75 -14.27
C ILE A 72 20.92 6.37 -13.63
N ALA A 73 19.91 5.84 -12.93
CA ALA A 73 20.05 4.63 -12.13
C ALA A 73 19.47 3.43 -12.88
N ASP A 74 20.26 2.37 -13.06
CA ASP A 74 19.75 1.13 -13.66
C ASP A 74 18.68 0.52 -12.74
N ALA A 75 17.53 0.21 -13.34
CA ALA A 75 16.33 -0.23 -12.66
C ALA A 75 15.53 -1.19 -13.54
N VAL A 76 14.40 -1.67 -13.01
CA VAL A 76 13.43 -2.46 -13.76
C VAL A 76 12.13 -1.68 -13.88
N TRP A 77 11.60 -1.63 -15.10
CA TRP A 77 10.25 -1.13 -15.37
C TRP A 77 9.29 -2.30 -15.53
N ALA A 78 8.25 -2.33 -14.70
CA ALA A 78 7.20 -3.34 -14.71
C ALA A 78 5.86 -2.67 -14.99
N GLN A 79 5.48 -2.64 -16.28
CA GLN A 79 4.26 -2.04 -16.82
C GLN A 79 4.08 -0.53 -16.55
N LYS A 80 3.74 -0.18 -15.31
CA LYS A 80 3.48 1.21 -14.86
C LYS A 80 4.25 1.58 -13.60
N SER A 81 5.17 0.71 -13.16
CA SER A 81 5.80 0.84 -11.86
C SER A 81 7.27 0.49 -11.95
N TRP A 82 8.07 1.10 -11.09
CA TRP A 82 9.48 0.77 -10.97
C TRP A 82 9.71 -0.36 -9.95
N LEU A 83 10.68 -1.23 -10.24
CA LEU A 83 11.47 -1.88 -9.19
C LEU A 83 12.81 -1.18 -9.12
N LEU A 84 13.08 -0.60 -7.94
CA LEU A 84 14.30 0.13 -7.64
C LEU A 84 15.18 -0.69 -6.71
N PHE A 85 16.49 -0.48 -6.78
CA PHE A 85 17.46 -1.30 -6.07
C PHE A 85 18.49 -0.44 -5.35
N THR A 86 18.72 -0.73 -4.07
CA THR A 86 19.87 -0.23 -3.32
C THR A 86 20.87 -1.35 -3.13
N ARG A 87 22.13 -1.09 -3.53
CA ARG A 87 23.23 -2.00 -3.21
C ARG A 87 23.57 -1.90 -1.73
N VAL A 88 23.61 -3.03 -1.03
CA VAL A 88 24.02 -3.13 0.37
C VAL A 88 25.32 -3.93 0.53
N GLY A 89 26.07 -3.66 1.60
CA GLY A 89 27.37 -4.30 1.87
C GLY A 89 27.31 -5.66 2.57
N LYS A 90 26.12 -6.08 3.02
CA LYS A 90 25.87 -7.37 3.68
C LYS A 90 24.49 -7.90 3.30
N PRO A 91 24.24 -9.22 3.37
CA PRO A 91 22.93 -9.77 3.04
C PRO A 91 21.83 -9.06 3.84
N PRO A 92 20.81 -8.49 3.18
CA PRO A 92 19.68 -7.87 3.88
C PRO A 92 18.83 -8.94 4.56
N ALA A 93 18.17 -8.58 5.66
CA ALA A 93 17.27 -9.48 6.36
C ALA A 93 16.07 -9.82 5.46
N TRP A 94 15.72 -11.10 5.37
CA TRP A 94 14.69 -11.61 4.47
C TRP A 94 13.58 -12.37 5.22
N GLU A 95 13.75 -12.57 6.52
CA GLU A 95 12.78 -13.23 7.38
C GLU A 95 11.42 -12.49 7.32
N LEU A 96 10.34 -13.25 7.30
CA LEU A 96 8.97 -12.73 7.16
C LEU A 96 8.40 -12.26 8.51
N THR A 97 9.11 -11.33 9.13
CA THR A 97 8.81 -10.69 10.42
C THR A 97 8.39 -9.22 10.27
N SER A 98 8.53 -8.64 9.08
CA SER A 98 8.03 -7.32 8.72
C SER A 98 6.71 -7.39 7.96
N ALA A 99 6.08 -6.23 7.77
CA ALA A 99 4.76 -6.13 7.16
C ALA A 99 4.70 -6.40 5.64
N ILE A 100 5.77 -6.21 4.86
CA ILE A 100 5.72 -6.59 3.44
C ILE A 100 5.98 -8.11 3.32
N TRP A 101 4.98 -8.86 2.85
CA TRP A 101 5.06 -10.32 2.72
C TRP A 101 5.65 -10.73 1.38
N HIS A 102 4.97 -10.40 0.29
CA HIS A 102 5.40 -10.69 -1.08
C HIS A 102 4.71 -9.76 -2.07
N PHE A 103 5.13 -9.86 -3.32
CA PHE A 103 4.62 -9.08 -4.44
C PHE A 103 4.66 -9.96 -5.69
N GLY A 104 3.92 -9.63 -6.74
CA GLY A 104 3.82 -10.60 -7.82
C GLY A 104 3.20 -10.18 -9.14
N TRP A 105 3.30 -11.13 -10.06
CA TRP A 105 2.82 -11.09 -11.43
C TRP A 105 1.69 -12.09 -11.61
N GLY A 106 0.71 -11.72 -12.43
CA GLY A 106 -0.27 -12.68 -12.90
C GLY A 106 0.33 -13.70 -13.87
N ALA A 107 -0.44 -14.74 -14.18
CA ALA A 107 -0.24 -15.59 -15.34
C ALA A 107 -1.57 -16.16 -15.83
N GLU A 108 -1.80 -16.12 -17.14
CA GLU A 108 -3.01 -16.65 -17.78
C GLU A 108 -3.09 -18.18 -17.69
N ASP A 109 -1.95 -18.84 -17.90
CA ASP A 109 -1.79 -20.28 -17.66
C ASP A 109 -0.67 -20.50 -16.63
N MET A 110 -1.07 -20.74 -15.40
CA MET A 110 -0.14 -20.96 -14.29
C MET A 110 0.63 -22.27 -14.38
N LYS A 111 0.04 -23.33 -14.95
CA LYS A 111 0.73 -24.62 -15.10
C LYS A 111 1.84 -24.49 -16.13
N ALA A 112 1.56 -23.89 -17.28
CA ALA A 112 2.54 -23.63 -18.32
C ALA A 112 3.62 -22.64 -17.85
N THR A 113 3.21 -21.56 -17.17
CA THR A 113 4.14 -20.58 -16.59
C THR A 113 5.09 -21.22 -15.58
N TYR A 114 4.58 -22.03 -14.66
CA TYR A 114 5.41 -22.74 -13.70
C TYR A 114 6.39 -23.71 -14.37
N ALA A 115 5.94 -24.50 -15.36
CA ALA A 115 6.81 -25.39 -16.12
C ALA A 115 7.92 -24.63 -16.86
N LYS A 116 7.61 -23.46 -17.44
CA LYS A 116 8.62 -22.56 -18.04
C LYS A 116 9.64 -22.11 -17.00
N HIS A 117 9.20 -21.68 -15.82
CA HIS A 117 10.11 -21.30 -14.74
C HIS A 117 11.01 -22.45 -14.29
N GLN A 118 10.50 -23.68 -14.21
CA GLN A 118 11.29 -24.87 -13.91
C GLN A 118 12.35 -25.13 -14.98
N ALA A 119 11.98 -25.06 -16.26
CA ALA A 119 12.93 -25.21 -17.38
C ALA A 119 14.04 -24.14 -17.36
N MET A 120 13.75 -22.94 -16.85
CA MET A 120 14.75 -21.88 -16.65
C MET A 120 15.56 -22.03 -15.34
N GLY A 121 15.42 -23.12 -14.58
CA GLY A 121 16.12 -23.34 -13.32
C GLY A 121 15.71 -22.39 -12.18
N THR A 122 14.47 -21.88 -12.22
CA THR A 122 13.96 -20.95 -11.19
C THR A 122 13.82 -21.66 -9.85
N LYS A 123 14.29 -21.03 -8.77
CA LYS A 123 14.11 -21.51 -7.40
C LYS A 123 12.77 -21.05 -6.83
N PHE A 124 12.16 -21.89 -6.01
CA PHE A 124 10.87 -21.63 -5.40
C PHE A 124 10.92 -21.85 -3.89
N PHE A 125 10.29 -20.96 -3.13
CA PHE A 125 9.92 -21.20 -1.74
C PHE A 125 8.69 -22.10 -1.64
N THR A 126 7.71 -21.88 -2.52
CA THR A 126 6.46 -22.63 -2.60
C THR A 126 6.28 -23.13 -4.02
N PRO A 127 6.18 -24.46 -4.25
CA PRO A 127 5.89 -24.99 -5.57
C PRO A 127 4.45 -24.66 -6.00
N LEU A 128 4.11 -24.99 -7.25
CA LEU A 128 2.76 -24.80 -7.77
C LEU A 128 1.70 -25.38 -6.82
N THR A 129 0.84 -24.51 -6.30
CA THR A 129 -0.14 -24.83 -5.26
C THR A 129 -1.54 -24.38 -5.70
N ASP A 130 -2.50 -25.29 -5.58
CA ASP A 130 -3.93 -25.01 -5.83
C ASP A 130 -4.61 -24.47 -4.57
N ILE A 131 -5.19 -23.27 -4.69
CA ILE A 131 -5.99 -22.59 -3.66
C ILE A 131 -7.37 -22.19 -4.18
N SER A 132 -7.90 -22.90 -5.17
CA SER A 132 -9.21 -22.64 -5.78
C SER A 132 -10.37 -22.57 -4.78
N ASP A 133 -10.23 -23.26 -3.65
CA ASP A 133 -11.21 -23.30 -2.55
C ASP A 133 -11.02 -22.19 -1.51
N ILE A 134 -9.98 -21.35 -1.61
CA ILE A 134 -9.69 -20.29 -0.63
C ILE A 134 -10.80 -19.25 -0.51
N GLY A 135 -11.67 -19.13 -1.51
CA GLY A 135 -12.85 -18.25 -1.50
C GLY A 135 -14.04 -18.79 -0.69
N GLY A 136 -13.98 -20.02 -0.17
CA GLY A 136 -15.09 -20.70 0.51
C GLY A 136 -15.86 -21.69 -0.37
N ASN A 137 -15.44 -21.88 -1.62
CA ASN A 137 -15.96 -22.90 -2.53
C ASN A 137 -15.29 -24.24 -2.21
N ALA A 138 -15.74 -24.90 -1.13
CA ALA A 138 -15.13 -26.14 -0.64
C ALA A 138 -15.03 -27.20 -1.76
N GLY A 139 -13.82 -27.73 -1.96
CA GLY A 139 -13.55 -28.76 -2.96
C GLY A 139 -13.34 -28.24 -4.39
N ALA A 140 -13.42 -26.93 -4.63
CA ALA A 140 -13.01 -26.34 -5.91
C ALA A 140 -11.53 -26.63 -6.20
N LYS A 141 -11.23 -26.91 -7.47
CA LYS A 141 -9.90 -27.24 -7.99
C LYS A 141 -9.72 -26.59 -9.36
N ASP A 142 -8.47 -26.43 -9.77
CA ASP A 142 -8.12 -25.98 -11.12
C ASP A 142 -8.61 -24.57 -11.52
N LEU A 143 -8.99 -23.73 -10.56
CA LEU A 143 -9.44 -22.34 -10.78
C LEU A 143 -8.39 -21.29 -10.42
N PHE A 144 -7.57 -21.55 -9.40
CA PHE A 144 -6.56 -20.60 -8.95
C PHE A 144 -5.33 -21.31 -8.40
N TYR A 145 -4.20 -21.04 -9.05
CA TYR A 145 -2.88 -21.52 -8.68
C TYR A 145 -1.98 -20.36 -8.28
N TYR A 146 -1.01 -20.64 -7.41
CA TYR A 146 0.12 -19.76 -7.16
C TYR A 146 1.41 -20.54 -6.95
N ALA A 147 2.55 -19.87 -7.07
CA ALA A 147 3.85 -20.33 -6.62
C ALA A 147 4.70 -19.14 -6.14
N TYR A 148 5.60 -19.36 -5.18
CA TYR A 148 6.53 -18.33 -4.71
C TYR A 148 7.91 -18.57 -5.28
N VAL A 149 8.31 -17.76 -6.25
CA VAL A 149 9.66 -17.67 -6.78
C VAL A 149 10.57 -17.01 -5.74
N GLN A 150 11.76 -17.57 -5.56
CA GLN A 150 12.81 -17.03 -4.70
C GLN A 150 13.72 -16.11 -5.53
N SER A 151 13.82 -14.84 -5.15
CA SER A 151 14.80 -13.92 -5.75
C SER A 151 16.24 -14.22 -5.30
N PRO A 152 17.28 -13.67 -5.96
CA PRO A 152 18.67 -13.84 -5.54
C PRO A 152 18.95 -13.47 -4.07
N ASP A 153 18.26 -12.45 -3.57
CA ASP A 153 18.37 -11.96 -2.19
C ASP A 153 17.23 -12.49 -1.29
N ASN A 154 16.53 -13.56 -1.69
CA ASN A 154 15.46 -14.20 -0.91
C ASN A 154 14.14 -13.41 -0.76
N ALA A 155 13.86 -12.47 -1.67
CA ALA A 155 12.51 -11.90 -1.76
C ALA A 155 11.53 -12.99 -2.24
N LEU A 156 10.33 -13.02 -1.67
CA LEU A 156 9.23 -13.88 -2.13
C LEU A 156 8.48 -13.16 -3.25
N ILE A 157 8.45 -13.76 -4.44
CA ILE A 157 7.76 -13.23 -5.61
C ILE A 157 6.65 -14.20 -5.99
N GLU A 158 5.40 -13.76 -5.98
CA GLU A 158 4.28 -14.59 -6.40
C GLU A 158 4.10 -14.55 -7.92
N ILE A 159 3.92 -15.73 -8.50
CA ILE A 159 3.20 -15.89 -9.76
C ILE A 159 1.84 -16.51 -9.43
N ASN A 160 0.75 -15.91 -9.91
CA ASN A 160 -0.61 -16.36 -9.58
C ASN A 160 -1.54 -16.39 -10.80
N THR A 161 -2.58 -17.21 -10.75
CA THR A 161 -3.60 -17.23 -11.82
C THR A 161 -4.25 -15.86 -11.94
N ALA A 162 -4.20 -15.29 -13.14
CA ALA A 162 -4.84 -14.02 -13.48
C ALA A 162 -5.12 -13.96 -14.98
N SER A 163 -5.96 -13.03 -15.44
CA SER A 163 -6.21 -12.82 -16.87
C SER A 163 -5.13 -11.97 -17.57
N HIS A 164 -3.93 -11.89 -16.98
CA HIS A 164 -2.80 -11.09 -17.44
C HIS A 164 -1.50 -11.66 -16.87
N HIS A 165 -0.35 -11.30 -17.45
CA HIS A 165 0.98 -11.65 -16.95
C HIS A 165 1.75 -10.49 -16.28
N ARG A 166 1.04 -9.44 -15.86
CA ARG A 166 1.62 -8.16 -15.40
C ARG A 166 1.86 -8.12 -13.89
N PHE A 167 2.80 -7.28 -13.46
CA PHE A 167 2.95 -6.89 -12.06
C PHE A 167 1.66 -6.21 -11.59
N GLY A 168 1.13 -6.66 -10.46
CA GLY A 168 -0.22 -6.23 -10.10
C GLY A 168 -0.62 -6.36 -8.65
N HIS A 169 0.24 -6.86 -7.75
CA HIS A 169 -0.16 -6.94 -6.34
C HIS A 169 1.01 -6.87 -5.35
N LEU A 170 0.65 -6.44 -4.14
CA LEU A 170 1.42 -6.56 -2.90
C LEU A 170 0.56 -7.29 -1.86
N HIS A 171 1.15 -8.25 -1.18
CA HIS A 171 0.59 -8.83 0.04
C HIS A 171 1.32 -8.26 1.25
N LEU A 172 0.56 -7.78 2.21
CA LEU A 172 1.03 -7.20 3.47
C LEU A 172 0.53 -8.02 4.66
N PHE A 173 1.28 -8.02 5.75
CA PHE A 173 0.85 -8.44 7.07
C PHE A 173 0.53 -7.22 7.92
N SER A 174 -0.49 -7.35 8.77
CA SER A 174 -0.88 -6.32 9.72
C SER A 174 -1.40 -6.91 11.01
N ALA A 175 -1.15 -6.22 12.12
CA ALA A 175 -1.80 -6.51 13.39
C ALA A 175 -3.29 -6.11 13.39
N ASP A 176 -3.69 -5.14 12.55
CA ASP A 176 -5.09 -4.78 12.29
C ASP A 176 -5.28 -4.48 10.80
N PRO A 177 -5.55 -5.51 9.98
CA PRO A 177 -5.68 -5.36 8.53
C PRO A 177 -6.77 -4.37 8.10
N VAL A 178 -7.82 -4.19 8.91
CA VAL A 178 -8.90 -3.28 8.59
C VAL A 178 -8.46 -1.83 8.80
N ALA A 179 -7.90 -1.52 9.97
CA ALA A 179 -7.39 -0.19 10.27
C ALA A 179 -6.22 0.20 9.33
N ALA A 180 -5.32 -0.74 9.03
CA ALA A 180 -4.26 -0.50 8.06
C ALA A 180 -4.83 -0.15 6.68
N GLY A 181 -5.82 -0.90 6.21
CA GLY A 181 -6.49 -0.60 4.94
C GLY A 181 -7.19 0.76 4.92
N GLU A 182 -7.88 1.13 6.00
CA GLU A 182 -8.49 2.46 6.16
C GLU A 182 -7.45 3.58 6.13
N TRP A 183 -6.27 3.35 6.70
CA TRP A 183 -5.14 4.27 6.62
C TRP A 183 -4.68 4.47 5.16
N TYR A 184 -4.49 3.39 4.40
CA TYR A 184 -4.14 3.47 2.97
C TYR A 184 -5.19 4.23 2.16
N ALA A 185 -6.48 4.00 2.45
CA ALA A 185 -7.56 4.72 1.79
C ALA A 185 -7.55 6.22 2.12
N LYS A 186 -7.33 6.58 3.39
CA LYS A 186 -7.35 7.97 3.86
C LYS A 186 -6.17 8.78 3.31
N TYR A 187 -4.95 8.28 3.43
CA TYR A 187 -3.75 9.08 3.18
C TYR A 187 -3.18 8.93 1.78
N LEU A 188 -3.44 7.78 1.13
CA LEU A 188 -2.92 7.47 -0.20
C LEU A 188 -4.02 7.34 -1.26
N GLY A 189 -5.29 7.51 -0.89
CA GLY A 189 -6.42 7.43 -1.83
C GLY A 189 -6.67 6.02 -2.37
N ALA A 190 -6.11 4.97 -1.75
CA ALA A 190 -6.30 3.59 -2.18
C ALA A 190 -7.79 3.18 -2.10
N LYS A 191 -8.30 2.58 -3.18
CA LYS A 191 -9.73 2.29 -3.33
C LYS A 191 -10.02 0.86 -2.93
N ARG A 192 -10.88 0.64 -1.94
CA ARG A 192 -11.34 -0.70 -1.57
C ARG A 192 -11.94 -1.43 -2.77
N ARG A 193 -11.58 -2.71 -2.92
CA ARG A 193 -12.13 -3.56 -3.99
C ARG A 193 -13.53 -4.08 -3.71
N SER A 194 -13.89 -4.25 -2.43
CA SER A 194 -15.22 -4.67 -2.00
C SER A 194 -16.06 -3.47 -1.55
N THR A 195 -17.33 -3.45 -1.95
CA THR A 195 -18.34 -2.49 -1.47
C THR A 195 -18.98 -2.89 -0.14
N ARG A 196 -18.84 -4.16 0.28
CA ARG A 196 -19.38 -4.65 1.55
C ARG A 196 -18.51 -4.16 2.72
N PRO A 197 -19.07 -3.81 3.89
CA PRO A 197 -18.28 -3.48 5.07
C PRO A 197 -17.18 -4.53 5.36
N PRO A 198 -15.98 -4.12 5.80
CA PRO A 198 -14.92 -5.08 6.09
C PRO A 198 -15.31 -5.93 7.30
N SER A 199 -15.17 -7.24 7.20
CA SER A 199 -15.33 -8.12 8.37
C SER A 199 -14.14 -7.92 9.31
N ARG A 200 -14.41 -7.80 10.61
CA ARG A 200 -13.40 -7.86 11.67
C ARG A 200 -13.26 -9.25 12.29
N GLU A 201 -14.10 -10.19 11.88
CA GLU A 201 -14.07 -11.56 12.38
C GLU A 201 -12.90 -12.37 11.80
N PRO A 202 -12.23 -13.19 12.63
CA PRO A 202 -11.25 -14.15 12.13
C PRO A 202 -11.85 -15.11 11.10
N ARG A 203 -11.07 -15.37 10.05
CA ARG A 203 -11.40 -16.36 9.03
C ARG A 203 -10.22 -17.28 8.83
N PHE A 204 -10.46 -18.58 8.74
CA PHE A 204 -9.41 -19.58 8.59
C PHE A 204 -9.50 -20.30 7.25
N TYR A 205 -8.33 -20.63 6.70
CA TYR A 205 -8.16 -21.49 5.53
C TYR A 205 -7.05 -22.49 5.79
N ARG A 206 -7.37 -23.79 5.71
CA ARG A 206 -6.44 -24.90 5.99
C ARG A 206 -5.68 -24.72 7.31
N GLY A 207 -6.36 -24.20 8.34
CA GLY A 207 -5.81 -23.94 9.67
C GLY A 207 -5.01 -22.65 9.82
N PHE A 208 -4.82 -21.85 8.76
CA PHE A 208 -4.18 -20.54 8.82
C PHE A 208 -5.22 -19.43 8.89
N GLN A 209 -4.99 -18.45 9.77
CA GLN A 209 -5.84 -17.27 9.83
C GLN A 209 -5.56 -16.39 8.62
N ILE A 210 -6.58 -16.14 7.80
CA ILE A 210 -6.52 -15.33 6.57
C ILE A 210 -7.50 -14.14 6.61
N GLY A 211 -8.25 -13.99 7.72
CA GLY A 211 -9.09 -12.84 8.02
C GLY A 211 -8.95 -12.42 9.48
N PRO A 212 -9.28 -11.17 9.86
CA PRO A 212 -9.78 -10.12 8.99
C PRO A 212 -8.76 -9.72 7.93
N SER A 213 -9.23 -9.28 6.76
CA SER A 213 -8.35 -8.87 5.66
C SER A 213 -8.96 -7.69 4.91
N MET A 214 -8.11 -6.92 4.25
CA MET A 214 -8.53 -5.81 3.41
C MET A 214 -7.85 -5.91 2.05
N SER A 215 -8.57 -5.55 0.98
CA SER A 215 -8.02 -5.46 -0.37
C SER A 215 -8.38 -4.11 -0.97
N LEU A 216 -7.34 -3.38 -1.40
CA LEU A 216 -7.44 -2.04 -1.98
C LEU A 216 -6.65 -1.98 -3.27
N THR A 217 -7.04 -1.09 -4.17
CA THR A 217 -6.33 -0.82 -5.42
C THR A 217 -5.73 0.58 -5.37
N SER A 218 -4.45 0.69 -5.70
CA SER A 218 -3.76 1.92 -6.05
C SER A 218 -3.29 1.75 -7.50
N ASP A 219 -3.93 2.48 -8.42
CA ASP A 219 -3.78 2.31 -9.87
C ASP A 219 -3.96 0.86 -10.35
N ASN A 220 -2.90 0.22 -10.85
CA ASN A 220 -2.88 -1.18 -11.30
C ASN A 220 -2.46 -2.17 -10.21
N VAL A 221 -2.11 -1.71 -9.01
CA VAL A 221 -1.60 -2.56 -7.94
C VAL A 221 -2.68 -2.82 -6.89
N ASN A 222 -2.96 -4.10 -6.66
CA ASN A 222 -3.82 -4.56 -5.58
C ASN A 222 -2.99 -4.78 -4.30
N ILE A 223 -3.27 -4.00 -3.26
CA ILE A 223 -2.70 -4.15 -1.93
C ILE A 223 -3.65 -5.02 -1.11
N ILE A 224 -3.18 -6.19 -0.70
CA ILE A 224 -3.96 -7.18 0.04
C ILE A 224 -3.32 -7.36 1.41
N ILE A 225 -4.06 -7.04 2.46
CA ILE A 225 -3.57 -6.99 3.84
C ILE A 225 -4.16 -8.16 4.61
N TYR A 226 -3.28 -9.04 5.10
CA TYR A 226 -3.59 -10.23 5.87
C TYR A 226 -3.22 -10.06 7.35
N PRO A 227 -3.86 -10.82 8.25
CA PRO A 227 -3.54 -10.78 9.67
C PRO A 227 -2.13 -11.36 9.93
N VAL A 228 -1.35 -10.72 10.79
CA VAL A 228 0.01 -11.14 11.15
C VAL A 228 0.07 -12.53 11.80
N GLU A 229 -1.05 -13.00 12.33
CA GLU A 229 -1.26 -14.37 12.83
C GLU A 229 -0.92 -15.41 11.76
N TYR A 230 -1.15 -15.11 10.48
CA TYR A 230 -0.69 -15.94 9.38
C TYR A 230 0.83 -16.10 9.42
N ALA A 231 1.57 -14.99 9.47
CA ALA A 231 3.02 -14.97 9.43
C ALA A 231 3.63 -15.70 10.63
N LYS A 232 3.10 -15.42 11.84
CA LYS A 232 3.52 -16.06 13.10
C LYS A 232 3.37 -17.57 13.06
N LYS A 233 2.36 -18.09 12.36
CA LYS A 233 2.14 -19.52 12.21
C LYS A 233 2.93 -20.13 11.06
N ALA A 234 2.87 -19.55 9.86
CA ALA A 234 3.50 -20.07 8.65
C ALA A 234 5.03 -19.99 8.70
N TYR A 235 5.57 -19.02 9.45
CA TYR A 235 6.99 -18.76 9.56
C TYR A 235 7.44 -18.74 11.02
N ALA A 236 6.93 -19.66 11.83
CA ALA A 236 7.17 -19.70 13.28
C ALA A 236 8.66 -19.61 13.67
N ASP A 237 9.55 -20.20 12.87
CA ASP A 237 11.00 -20.10 13.09
C ASP A 237 11.54 -18.67 12.98
N HIS A 238 11.02 -17.86 12.05
CA HIS A 238 11.39 -16.45 11.91
C HIS A 238 10.93 -15.61 13.12
N TRP A 239 9.80 -16.01 13.71
CA TRP A 239 9.13 -15.31 14.81
C TRP A 239 9.60 -15.72 16.21
N LYS A 240 10.57 -16.64 16.35
CA LYS A 240 11.15 -17.00 17.65
C LYS A 240 11.67 -15.76 18.39
N GLY A 241 11.16 -15.56 19.60
CA GLY A 241 11.52 -14.41 20.46
C GLY A 241 10.95 -13.06 19.99
N LYS A 242 10.06 -13.04 18.99
CA LYS A 242 9.44 -11.83 18.46
C LYS A 242 7.94 -11.84 18.68
N THR A 243 7.40 -10.71 19.12
CA THR A 243 5.96 -10.54 19.37
C THR A 243 5.34 -9.49 18.45
N GLU A 244 6.14 -8.53 18.00
CA GLU A 244 5.73 -7.42 17.15
C GLU A 244 6.30 -7.53 15.74
N ILE A 245 5.62 -6.88 14.80
CA ILE A 245 6.11 -6.65 13.44
C ILE A 245 7.35 -5.74 13.50
N GLU A 246 8.38 -6.11 12.74
CA GLU A 246 9.60 -5.34 12.56
C GLU A 246 9.47 -4.31 11.43
N SER A 247 10.26 -3.23 11.49
CA SER A 247 10.32 -2.27 10.38
C SER A 247 10.83 -2.91 9.09
N THR A 248 10.29 -2.47 7.95
CA THR A 248 10.78 -2.90 6.62
C THR A 248 12.11 -2.25 6.22
N ARG A 249 12.51 -1.17 6.90
CA ARG A 249 13.75 -0.44 6.61
C ARG A 249 14.98 -1.36 6.70
N GLY A 250 15.77 -1.42 5.64
CA GLY A 250 16.99 -2.22 5.52
C GLY A 250 16.76 -3.71 5.22
N ARG A 251 15.50 -4.14 5.08
CA ARG A 251 15.17 -5.53 4.70
C ARG A 251 15.22 -5.71 3.18
N VAL A 252 15.13 -6.95 2.72
CA VAL A 252 15.14 -7.28 1.28
C VAL A 252 14.11 -6.46 0.51
N VAL A 253 12.88 -6.39 1.01
CA VAL A 253 11.86 -5.47 0.50
C VAL A 253 11.78 -4.30 1.45
N ASP A 254 12.37 -3.17 1.04
CA ASP A 254 12.68 -2.06 1.94
C ASP A 254 11.48 -1.15 2.15
N HIS A 255 10.87 -0.71 1.04
CA HIS A 255 9.77 0.23 1.06
C HIS A 255 8.92 0.16 -0.20
N VAL A 256 7.76 0.81 -0.11
CA VAL A 256 6.85 1.06 -1.22
C VAL A 256 6.81 2.56 -1.47
N GLY A 257 6.92 2.96 -2.73
CA GLY A 257 6.85 4.35 -3.14
C GLY A 257 5.47 4.74 -3.67
N PHE A 258 4.97 5.89 -3.25
CA PHE A 258 3.77 6.51 -3.79
C PHE A 258 4.04 7.94 -4.23
N SER A 259 3.59 8.29 -5.43
CA SER A 259 3.78 9.62 -5.98
C SER A 259 2.61 10.55 -5.71
N PHE A 260 2.92 11.83 -5.54
CA PHE A 260 1.98 12.94 -5.43
C PHE A 260 2.32 14.01 -6.46
N ASP A 261 1.31 14.75 -6.90
CA ASP A 261 1.53 15.93 -7.74
C ASP A 261 2.23 17.06 -6.96
N ASN A 262 1.92 17.19 -5.67
CA ASN A 262 2.56 18.13 -4.75
C ASN A 262 2.96 17.42 -3.46
N LEU A 263 4.26 17.14 -3.32
CA LEU A 263 4.79 16.39 -2.18
C LEU A 263 4.75 17.20 -0.88
N GLU A 264 5.04 18.50 -0.94
CA GLU A 264 5.06 19.37 0.24
C GLU A 264 3.68 19.43 0.91
N GLU A 265 2.65 19.63 0.10
CA GLU A 265 1.28 19.69 0.58
C GLU A 265 0.82 18.33 1.14
N ALA A 266 1.18 17.23 0.48
CA ALA A 266 0.88 15.88 0.96
C ALA A 266 1.54 15.58 2.31
N LEU A 267 2.84 15.87 2.43
CA LEU A 267 3.60 15.62 3.66
C LEU A 267 3.08 16.48 4.82
N GLU A 268 2.77 17.76 4.57
CA GLU A 268 2.26 18.66 5.59
C GLU A 268 0.88 18.22 6.10
N ARG A 269 -0.03 17.79 5.22
CA ARG A 269 -1.33 17.22 5.62
C ARG A 269 -1.15 15.97 6.47
N MET A 270 -0.31 15.03 6.03
CA MET A 270 -0.02 13.82 6.78
C MET A 270 0.56 14.14 8.16
N ARG A 271 1.48 15.11 8.24
CA ARG A 271 2.07 15.56 9.51
C ARG A 271 1.03 16.15 10.46
N LYS A 272 0.14 17.02 9.97
CA LYS A 272 -0.97 17.59 10.77
C LYS A 272 -1.90 16.52 11.34
N ASP A 273 -2.08 15.44 10.60
CA ASP A 273 -2.89 14.29 10.98
C ASP A 273 -2.14 13.27 11.85
N GLY A 274 -0.89 13.56 12.26
CA GLY A 274 -0.10 12.73 13.17
C GLY A 274 0.63 11.55 12.50
N VAL A 275 0.69 11.50 11.17
CA VAL A 275 1.53 10.51 10.46
C VAL A 275 3.00 10.82 10.74
N LYS A 276 3.76 9.79 11.10
CA LYS A 276 5.17 9.92 11.46
C LYS A 276 6.03 10.11 10.21
N VAL A 277 6.57 11.31 10.06
CA VAL A 277 7.61 11.63 9.07
C VAL A 277 8.96 11.14 9.61
N THR A 278 9.63 10.26 8.87
CA THR A 278 10.93 9.68 9.27
C THR A 278 12.10 10.39 8.62
N ASP A 279 11.89 10.95 7.43
CA ASP A 279 12.89 11.69 6.69
C ASP A 279 12.21 12.87 5.99
N GLU A 280 12.68 14.08 6.27
CA GLU A 280 12.21 15.30 5.62
C GLU A 280 12.53 15.32 4.11
N ILE A 281 11.85 16.22 3.38
CA ILE A 281 12.00 16.35 1.92
C ILE A 281 13.45 16.56 1.52
N ARG A 282 13.89 15.78 0.53
CA ARG A 282 15.20 15.90 -0.10
C ARG A 282 15.05 15.81 -1.61
N THR A 283 16.06 16.32 -2.30
CA THR A 283 16.15 16.26 -3.74
C THR A 283 17.48 15.62 -4.15
N ILE A 284 17.42 14.67 -5.09
CA ILE A 284 18.59 13.98 -5.66
C ILE A 284 18.57 14.10 -7.19
N ALA A 285 19.52 13.43 -7.86
CA ALA A 285 19.57 13.35 -9.32
C ALA A 285 19.55 14.73 -10.02
N ASN A 286 20.31 15.69 -9.48
CA ASN A 286 20.36 17.09 -9.95
C ASN A 286 18.98 17.77 -10.02
N GLY A 287 18.10 17.50 -9.06
CA GLY A 287 16.79 18.14 -9.02
C GLY A 287 15.64 17.26 -9.48
N LYS A 288 15.93 16.16 -10.19
CA LYS A 288 14.91 15.37 -10.89
C LYS A 288 14.01 14.53 -9.98
N VAL A 289 14.47 14.22 -8.77
CA VAL A 289 13.76 13.34 -7.85
C VAL A 289 13.67 14.03 -6.50
N LYS A 290 12.45 14.36 -6.10
CA LYS A 290 12.12 15.01 -4.83
C LYS A 290 11.25 14.06 -4.01
N PHE A 291 11.67 13.72 -2.80
CA PHE A 291 11.01 12.70 -1.99
C PHE A 291 11.16 12.96 -0.49
N ALA A 292 10.32 12.31 0.30
CA ALA A 292 10.37 12.22 1.75
C ALA A 292 10.03 10.79 2.20
N PHE A 293 10.28 10.44 3.46
CA PHE A 293 9.84 9.17 4.01
C PHE A 293 8.92 9.34 5.21
N ILE A 294 7.93 8.46 5.27
CA ILE A 294 7.01 8.30 6.40
C ILE A 294 7.01 6.85 6.88
N GLU A 295 6.53 6.64 8.10
CA GLU A 295 6.17 5.32 8.62
C GLU A 295 4.67 5.10 8.44
N GLY A 296 4.32 4.11 7.62
CA GLY A 296 2.94 3.65 7.44
C GLY A 296 2.52 2.60 8.46
N PRO A 297 1.35 1.96 8.26
CA PRO A 297 0.87 0.88 9.10
C PRO A 297 1.93 -0.22 9.27
N ASP A 298 1.97 -0.80 10.47
CA ASP A 298 2.83 -1.95 10.79
C ASP A 298 4.32 -1.72 10.47
N LYS A 299 4.78 -0.48 10.66
CA LYS A 299 6.18 -0.04 10.50
C LYS A 299 6.70 -0.18 9.06
N ILE A 300 5.81 -0.18 8.06
CA ILE A 300 6.20 -0.10 6.65
C ILE A 300 6.84 1.26 6.41
N ARG A 301 8.06 1.24 5.88
CA ARG A 301 8.70 2.44 5.33
C ARG A 301 8.01 2.77 4.00
N ILE A 302 7.54 4.01 3.86
CA ILE A 302 6.89 4.49 2.64
C ILE A 302 7.66 5.70 2.12
N GLU A 303 8.04 5.65 0.84
CA GLU A 303 8.57 6.82 0.13
C GLU A 303 7.41 7.61 -0.46
N LEU A 304 7.35 8.91 -0.16
CA LEU A 304 6.49 9.85 -0.87
C LEU A 304 7.36 10.59 -1.86
N ILE A 305 7.00 10.56 -3.14
CA ILE A 305 7.79 11.14 -4.22
C ILE A 305 6.95 12.14 -5.02
N GLU A 306 7.54 13.24 -5.49
CA GLU A 306 6.87 14.18 -6.39
C GLU A 306 6.98 13.71 -7.84
N GLY A 307 5.85 13.69 -8.55
CA GLY A 307 5.79 13.27 -9.95
C GLY A 307 5.50 11.78 -10.14
N HIS A 308 4.70 11.47 -11.16
CA HIS A 308 4.22 10.11 -11.44
C HIS A 308 5.36 9.23 -11.96
N ALA A 309 5.24 7.91 -11.74
CA ALA A 309 6.15 6.96 -12.35
C ALA A 309 6.05 7.04 -13.89
N SER A 310 7.14 7.48 -14.52
CA SER A 310 7.35 7.46 -15.97
C SER A 310 8.66 6.77 -16.28
N LYS A 311 8.70 6.00 -17.38
CA LYS A 311 9.92 5.40 -17.94
C LYS A 311 10.73 6.39 -18.78
N GLU A 312 10.04 7.33 -19.44
CA GLU A 312 10.60 8.36 -20.33
C GLU A 312 10.73 9.70 -19.61
#